data_AF-A0A2M6XTX9-F1
#
_entry.id   AF-A0A2M6XTX9-F1
#
_cell.length_a   1.000
_cell.length_b   1.000
_cell.length_c   1.000
_cell.angle_alpha   90.00
_cell.angle_beta   90.00
_cell.angle_gamma   90.00
#
_symmetry.space_group_name_H-M   'P 1'
#
loop_
_entity.id
_entity.type
_entity.pdbx_description
1 polymer ?
#
loop_
_entity_poly.entity_id
_entity_poly.type
_entity_poly.pdbx_seq_one_letter_code
_entity_poly.pdbx_strand_id
1 'polypeptide(L)'
;MLLQFEFGIIKEKVMKTKIILLVLLSSFFIFGLGLTALVQNKTCQAVEADKNAAVQNLEVKQAKFSLGSIFNQFKNLTQGTKSFFSRVKLVIEQYKKNILKKLSKVTGTKPSDDKSGTSCVCADLYAPVCGADNQTYSNECFANCQKVKVVSKGVCGTKSNEYGSGDYNFATKHQNRTRFYSVHVPLCYSKGKAIPLIINFHGGNSTAEKAEQGIGDMNNKADEACFIGAYPSGVSSVGQPGKSQYWNAGTLVQIEEVDPSIDDVGFISKMLDELEGKFSIDTKKVYATGISNGAWMTYRVACELSDRITAIAPISGGLILENCNPKRPIPIIHFHGTSDPGWPYYGGNGCWTDTYRQPIKETIQKWIEINGCSAVSNITYQKGEASCETYNCQEDSKITFCTIKGGGHTYPGGKVFQQLIPKWDDDCALGQGRGVGKTTKDIKALDAMWEFFQSISK
;
A
#
# COMPACT_ATOMS: atom_id res chain seq x y z
N MET A 1 33.79 15.81 -6.39
CA MET A 1 33.24 14.49 -6.76
C MET A 1 31.71 14.47 -6.74
N LEU A 2 31.03 14.93 -5.68
CA LEU A 2 29.56 15.05 -5.61
C LEU A 2 28.90 15.92 -6.71
N LEU A 3 29.54 17.03 -7.11
CA LEU A 3 29.02 17.87 -8.20
C LEU A 3 29.08 17.21 -9.59
N GLN A 4 30.07 16.36 -9.88
CA GLN A 4 30.09 15.61 -11.15
C GLN A 4 29.07 14.47 -11.18
N PHE A 5 28.73 13.91 -10.01
CA PHE A 5 27.72 12.85 -9.88
C PHE A 5 26.29 13.40 -10.06
N GLU A 6 25.98 14.58 -9.48
CA GLU A 6 24.67 15.22 -9.66
C GLU A 6 24.45 15.75 -11.09
N PHE A 7 25.49 16.30 -11.74
CA PHE A 7 25.38 16.71 -13.16
C PHE A 7 25.22 15.52 -14.11
N GLY A 8 25.76 14.34 -13.77
CA GLY A 8 25.57 13.09 -14.52
C GLY A 8 24.12 12.61 -14.48
N ILE A 9 23.51 12.58 -13.30
CA ILE A 9 22.12 12.14 -13.09
C ILE A 9 21.11 13.09 -13.78
N ILE A 10 21.40 14.39 -13.81
CA ILE A 10 20.56 15.39 -14.48
C ILE A 10 20.68 15.28 -16.01
N LYS A 11 21.90 15.07 -16.56
CA LYS A 11 22.09 14.82 -17.99
C LYS A 11 21.35 13.55 -18.45
N GLU A 12 21.39 12.49 -17.65
CA GLU A 12 20.72 11.22 -17.96
C GLU A 12 19.18 11.36 -17.95
N LYS A 13 18.63 12.08 -16.96
CA LYS A 13 17.18 12.37 -16.91
C LYS A 13 16.71 13.26 -18.06
N VAL A 14 17.50 14.28 -18.45
CA VAL A 14 17.15 15.16 -19.59
C VAL A 14 17.27 14.42 -20.94
N MET A 15 18.22 13.51 -21.09
CA MET A 15 18.32 12.66 -22.29
C MET A 15 17.15 11.67 -22.38
N LYS A 16 16.78 11.01 -21.27
CA LYS A 16 15.61 10.10 -21.22
C LYS A 16 14.30 10.82 -21.55
N THR A 17 14.10 12.04 -21.06
CA THR A 17 12.91 12.84 -21.40
C THR A 17 12.89 13.30 -22.86
N LYS A 18 14.05 13.63 -23.46
CA LYS A 18 14.14 13.94 -24.90
C LYS A 18 13.84 12.73 -25.78
N ILE A 19 14.31 11.55 -25.40
CA ILE A 19 14.05 10.29 -26.14
C ILE A 19 12.55 9.93 -26.08
N ILE A 20 11.91 10.05 -24.92
CA ILE A 20 10.46 9.82 -24.77
C ILE A 20 9.66 10.81 -25.62
N LEU A 21 10.06 12.09 -25.68
CA LEU A 21 9.39 13.10 -26.49
C LEU A 21 9.58 12.86 -28.00
N LEU A 22 10.76 12.39 -28.42
CA LEU A 22 11.05 12.00 -29.82
C LEU A 22 10.27 10.75 -30.25
N VAL A 23 10.12 9.76 -29.36
CA VAL A 23 9.31 8.54 -29.61
C VAL A 23 7.82 8.86 -29.69
N LEU A 24 7.33 9.80 -28.87
CA LEU A 24 5.95 10.29 -28.96
C LEU A 24 5.74 11.08 -30.27
N LEU A 25 6.65 11.97 -30.64
CA LEU A 25 6.55 12.75 -31.88
C LEU A 25 6.63 11.88 -33.14
N SER A 26 7.45 10.82 -33.16
CA SER A 26 7.51 9.88 -34.29
C SER A 26 6.25 9.01 -34.39
N SER A 27 5.68 8.58 -33.26
CA SER A 27 4.42 7.81 -33.21
C SER A 27 3.23 8.63 -33.74
N PHE A 28 3.17 9.93 -33.44
CA PHE A 28 2.15 10.84 -33.98
C PHE A 28 2.36 11.17 -35.47
N PHE A 29 3.60 11.18 -35.97
CA PHE A 29 3.89 11.38 -37.39
C PHE A 29 3.49 10.16 -38.25
N ILE A 30 3.72 8.95 -37.73
CA ILE A 30 3.29 7.69 -38.35
C ILE A 30 1.76 7.59 -38.40
N PHE A 31 1.06 8.02 -37.34
CA PHE A 31 -0.41 8.09 -37.30
C PHE A 31 -0.97 9.15 -38.27
N GLY A 32 -0.28 10.29 -38.40
CA GLY A 32 -0.67 11.36 -39.34
C GLY A 32 -0.52 10.96 -40.81
N LEU A 33 0.55 10.25 -41.18
CA LEU A 33 0.76 9.73 -42.53
C LEU A 33 -0.24 8.61 -42.89
N GLY A 34 -0.63 7.77 -41.92
CA GLY A 34 -1.67 6.76 -42.09
C GLY A 34 -3.06 7.34 -42.34
N LEU A 35 -3.40 8.47 -41.69
CA LEU A 35 -4.65 9.18 -41.93
C LEU A 35 -4.71 9.84 -43.32
N THR A 36 -3.60 10.41 -43.81
CA THR A 36 -3.55 10.98 -45.16
C THR A 36 -3.66 9.93 -46.26
N ALA A 37 -3.12 8.72 -46.05
CA ALA A 37 -3.27 7.60 -46.98
C ALA A 37 -4.70 7.04 -46.99
N LEU A 38 -5.39 7.00 -45.83
CA LEU A 38 -6.81 6.60 -45.76
C LEU A 38 -7.74 7.60 -46.44
N VAL A 39 -7.43 8.89 -46.36
CA VAL A 39 -8.20 9.97 -47.01
C VAL A 39 -7.96 9.96 -48.53
N GLN A 40 -6.72 9.71 -49.00
CA GLN A 40 -6.43 9.57 -50.44
C GLN A 40 -7.05 8.32 -51.07
N ASN A 41 -7.08 7.19 -50.35
CA ASN A 41 -7.68 5.95 -50.86
C ASN A 41 -9.21 6.03 -50.97
N LYS A 42 -9.87 6.82 -50.09
CA LYS A 42 -11.31 7.10 -50.20
C LYS A 42 -11.68 8.09 -51.30
N THR A 43 -10.76 8.94 -51.75
CA THR A 43 -10.99 9.86 -52.88
C THR A 43 -10.82 9.23 -54.27
N CYS A 44 -10.24 8.03 -54.39
CA CYS A 44 -10.09 7.33 -55.68
C CYS A 44 -11.23 6.34 -56.01
N GLN A 45 -12.18 6.11 -55.11
CA GLN A 45 -13.35 5.24 -55.36
C GLN A 45 -14.68 5.99 -55.53
N ALA A 46 -14.64 7.32 -55.70
CA ALA A 46 -15.83 8.14 -55.90
C ALA A 46 -15.76 8.89 -57.24
N VAL A 47 -15.76 8.13 -58.34
CA VAL A 47 -16.16 8.62 -59.67
C VAL A 47 -17.21 7.65 -60.21
N GLU A 48 -18.37 7.60 -59.58
CA GLU A 48 -19.66 7.30 -60.22
C GLU A 48 -20.80 7.48 -59.22
N ALA A 49 -21.91 8.00 -59.73
CA ALA A 49 -23.20 8.23 -59.07
C ALA A 49 -23.34 9.51 -58.21
N ASP A 50 -23.86 10.51 -58.90
CA ASP A 50 -24.40 11.77 -58.41
C ASP A 50 -25.72 11.59 -57.64
N LYS A 51 -25.84 12.26 -56.47
CA LYS A 51 -27.03 12.84 -55.83
C LYS A 51 -26.76 13.10 -54.36
N ASN A 52 -26.41 14.35 -54.01
CA ASN A 52 -26.82 15.08 -52.78
C ASN A 52 -25.87 16.25 -52.46
N ALA A 53 -25.94 17.34 -53.22
CA ALA A 53 -25.17 18.56 -53.00
C ALA A 53 -25.51 19.31 -51.69
N ALA A 54 -26.58 18.92 -50.97
CA ALA A 54 -26.98 19.51 -49.69
C ALA A 54 -26.33 18.84 -48.46
N VAL A 55 -25.95 17.55 -48.55
CA VAL A 55 -25.34 16.81 -47.42
C VAL A 55 -23.84 17.08 -47.33
N GLN A 56 -23.15 17.19 -48.48
CA GLN A 56 -21.71 17.51 -48.52
C GLN A 56 -21.37 18.91 -47.96
N ASN A 57 -22.27 19.89 -48.08
CA ASN A 57 -22.04 21.25 -47.56
C ASN A 57 -22.16 21.36 -46.03
N LEU A 58 -22.89 20.44 -45.38
CA LEU A 58 -22.99 20.38 -43.91
C LEU A 58 -21.76 19.69 -43.30
N GLU A 59 -21.31 18.58 -43.88
CA GLU A 59 -20.13 17.83 -43.39
C GLU A 59 -18.82 18.63 -43.54
N VAL A 60 -18.66 19.39 -44.63
CA VAL A 60 -17.49 20.27 -44.84
C VAL A 60 -17.50 21.47 -43.88
N LYS A 61 -18.67 22.01 -43.51
CA LYS A 61 -18.78 23.07 -42.50
C LYS A 61 -18.49 22.55 -41.09
N GLN A 62 -18.94 21.35 -40.74
CA GLN A 62 -18.66 20.71 -39.45
C GLN A 62 -17.19 20.33 -39.30
N ALA A 63 -16.55 19.84 -40.37
CA ALA A 63 -15.11 19.56 -40.40
C ALA A 63 -14.25 20.83 -40.23
N LYS A 64 -14.63 21.95 -40.88
CA LYS A 64 -13.94 23.25 -40.72
C LYS A 64 -14.09 23.83 -39.30
N PHE A 65 -15.25 23.66 -38.66
CA PHE A 65 -15.48 24.12 -37.28
C PHE A 65 -14.67 23.29 -36.26
N SER A 66 -14.59 21.97 -36.46
CA SER A 66 -13.82 21.06 -35.59
C SER A 66 -12.31 21.28 -35.71
N LEU A 67 -11.79 21.58 -36.91
CA LEU A 67 -10.39 21.95 -37.12
C LEU A 67 -10.01 23.30 -36.48
N GLY A 68 -10.90 24.30 -36.52
CA GLY A 68 -10.69 25.59 -35.85
C GLY A 68 -10.63 25.48 -34.32
N SER A 69 -11.45 24.61 -33.72
CA SER A 69 -11.42 24.31 -32.29
C SER A 69 -10.11 23.64 -31.85
N ILE A 70 -9.64 22.67 -32.64
CA ILE A 70 -8.36 21.98 -32.41
C ILE A 70 -7.17 22.94 -32.55
N PHE A 71 -7.19 23.85 -33.54
CA PHE A 71 -6.14 24.86 -33.72
C PHE A 71 -6.08 25.87 -32.57
N ASN A 72 -7.23 26.26 -32.01
CA ASN A 72 -7.31 27.10 -30.82
C ASN A 72 -6.86 26.38 -29.55
N GLN A 73 -7.17 25.09 -29.39
CA GLN A 73 -6.59 24.27 -28.31
C GLN A 73 -5.06 24.15 -28.44
N PHE A 74 -4.53 24.01 -29.67
CA PHE A 74 -3.09 23.97 -29.93
C PHE A 74 -2.40 25.33 -29.65
N LYS A 75 -3.04 26.45 -29.99
CA LYS A 75 -2.59 27.80 -29.62
C LYS A 75 -2.58 28.00 -28.09
N ASN A 76 -3.62 27.54 -27.38
CA ASN A 76 -3.69 27.64 -25.92
C ASN A 76 -2.66 26.72 -25.23
N LEU A 77 -2.38 25.52 -25.77
CA LEU A 77 -1.32 24.63 -25.30
C LEU A 77 0.08 25.21 -25.54
N THR A 78 0.32 25.87 -26.67
CA THR A 78 1.60 26.53 -26.97
C THR A 78 1.82 27.83 -26.17
N GLN A 79 0.75 28.54 -25.81
CA GLN A 79 0.80 29.71 -24.93
C GLN A 79 0.94 29.31 -23.44
N GLY A 80 0.28 28.23 -23.03
CA GLY A 80 0.40 27.63 -21.70
C GLY A 80 1.79 27.04 -21.42
N THR A 81 2.42 26.41 -22.41
CA THR A 81 3.80 25.92 -22.31
C THR A 81 4.83 27.06 -22.25
N LYS A 82 4.66 28.14 -23.04
CA LYS A 82 5.49 29.35 -22.93
C LYS A 82 5.36 30.05 -21.56
N SER A 83 4.15 30.07 -21.00
CA SER A 83 3.87 30.58 -19.64
C SER A 83 4.51 29.71 -18.55
N PHE A 84 4.42 28.38 -18.69
CA PHE A 84 5.04 27.42 -17.78
C PHE A 84 6.57 27.53 -17.76
N PHE A 85 7.22 27.57 -18.93
CA PHE A 85 8.68 27.72 -18.99
C PHE A 85 9.17 29.09 -18.49
N SER A 86 8.38 30.15 -18.70
CA SER A 86 8.69 31.48 -18.13
C SER A 86 8.60 31.49 -16.60
N ARG A 87 7.59 30.82 -16.02
CA ARG A 87 7.44 30.67 -14.56
C ARG A 87 8.53 29.78 -13.96
N VAL A 88 8.89 28.69 -14.63
CA VAL A 88 10.02 27.82 -14.22
C VAL A 88 11.34 28.60 -14.27
N LYS A 89 11.56 29.43 -15.30
CA LYS A 89 12.76 30.29 -15.39
C LYS A 89 12.82 31.31 -14.26
N LEU A 90 11.69 31.91 -13.87
CA LEU A 90 11.61 32.82 -12.71
C LEU A 90 11.90 32.11 -11.39
N VAL A 91 11.38 30.88 -11.19
CA VAL A 91 11.67 30.07 -10.00
C VAL A 91 13.16 29.70 -9.94
N ILE A 92 13.78 29.34 -11.06
CA ILE A 92 15.22 29.02 -11.12
C ILE A 92 16.07 30.26 -10.82
N GLU A 93 15.73 31.43 -11.35
CA GLU A 93 16.47 32.67 -11.07
C GLU A 93 16.28 33.16 -9.62
N GLN A 94 15.09 32.96 -9.04
CA GLN A 94 14.84 33.19 -7.61
C GLN A 94 15.70 32.27 -6.74
N TYR A 95 15.82 30.99 -7.12
CA TYR A 95 16.63 30.00 -6.42
C TYR A 95 18.13 30.33 -6.50
N LYS A 96 18.63 30.75 -7.67
CA LYS A 96 20.01 31.25 -7.84
C LYS A 96 20.31 32.47 -6.97
N LYS A 97 19.42 33.46 -6.93
CA LYS A 97 19.58 34.64 -6.06
C LYS A 97 19.63 34.26 -4.58
N ASN A 98 18.81 33.30 -4.14
CA ASN A 98 18.82 32.83 -2.76
C ASN A 98 20.10 32.06 -2.39
N ILE A 99 20.67 31.30 -3.32
CA ILE A 99 21.97 30.61 -3.12
C ILE A 99 23.12 31.63 -3.07
N LEU A 100 23.15 32.61 -3.98
CA LEU A 100 24.18 33.66 -3.99
C LEU A 100 24.12 34.54 -2.73
N LYS A 101 22.92 34.84 -2.21
CA LYS A 101 22.71 35.58 -0.96
C LYS A 101 23.08 34.78 0.30
N LYS A 102 23.03 33.44 0.23
CA LYS A 102 23.56 32.55 1.27
C LYS A 102 25.09 32.45 1.20
N LEU A 103 25.67 32.42 0.00
CA LEU A 103 27.12 32.39 -0.21
C LEU A 103 27.79 33.71 0.21
N SER A 104 27.16 34.87 -0.03
CA SER A 104 27.68 36.17 0.40
C SER A 104 27.61 36.40 1.92
N LYS A 105 26.83 35.59 2.66
CA LYS A 105 26.82 35.59 4.13
C LYS A 105 27.92 34.72 4.76
N VAL A 106 28.59 33.87 3.97
CA VAL A 106 29.62 32.92 4.44
C VAL A 106 31.04 33.48 4.28
N THR A 107 31.25 34.50 3.44
CA THR A 107 32.59 35.08 3.17
C THR A 107 32.83 36.37 3.97
N GLY A 108 32.71 36.29 5.30
CA GLY A 108 32.74 37.44 6.20
C GLY A 108 33.63 37.28 7.42
N THR A 109 34.71 36.51 7.39
CA THR A 109 35.74 36.52 8.45
C THR A 109 37.12 36.16 7.88
N LYS A 110 38.10 37.03 8.17
CA LYS A 110 39.53 36.93 7.82
C LYS A 110 40.17 35.64 8.39
N PRO A 111 41.20 35.06 7.74
CA PRO A 111 42.00 34.00 8.34
C PRO A 111 43.11 34.61 9.21
N SER A 112 43.18 34.19 10.47
CA SER A 112 44.38 34.28 11.31
C SER A 112 44.91 32.87 11.53
N ASP A 113 46.24 32.75 11.52
CA ASP A 113 47.01 31.52 11.68
C ASP A 113 46.63 30.69 12.92
N ASP A 114 46.74 29.36 12.77
CA ASP A 114 47.30 28.37 13.72
C ASP A 114 46.52 27.04 13.76
N LYS A 115 47.23 25.99 14.17
CA LYS A 115 47.13 24.55 13.87
C LYS A 115 45.88 23.78 14.36
N SER A 116 45.69 22.61 13.72
CA SER A 116 45.16 21.34 14.27
C SER A 116 43.65 21.20 14.55
N GLY A 117 43.02 20.24 13.85
CA GLY A 117 41.84 19.49 14.35
C GLY A 117 40.52 19.75 13.61
N THR A 118 40.18 18.91 12.63
CA THR A 118 38.88 18.97 11.95
C THR A 118 37.78 18.49 12.91
N SER A 119 36.94 19.41 13.40
CA SER A 119 35.71 19.07 14.12
C SER A 119 34.69 18.45 13.15
N CYS A 120 34.30 17.20 13.36
CA CYS A 120 33.13 16.65 12.69
C CYS A 120 31.85 17.24 13.26
N VAL A 121 30.89 17.49 12.38
CA VAL A 121 29.52 17.82 12.77
C VAL A 121 28.64 16.66 12.32
N CYS A 122 28.12 15.89 13.28
CA CYS A 122 27.19 14.80 13.06
C CYS A 122 25.87 15.08 13.78
N ALA A 123 24.76 14.61 13.23
CA ALA A 123 23.48 14.66 13.92
C ALA A 123 23.45 13.62 15.05
N ASP A 124 22.90 14.00 16.20
CA ASP A 124 22.62 13.09 17.34
C ASP A 124 21.39 12.22 17.05
N LEU A 125 21.43 11.47 15.94
CA LEU A 125 20.47 10.43 15.63
C LEU A 125 21.05 9.09 16.05
N TYR A 126 20.40 8.38 16.97
CA TYR A 126 20.88 7.06 17.41
C TYR A 126 20.44 5.97 16.41
N ALA A 127 21.40 5.47 15.63
CA ALA A 127 21.23 4.42 14.62
C ALA A 127 22.53 3.62 14.54
N PRO A 128 22.82 2.75 15.53
CA PRO A 128 24.17 2.26 15.78
C PRO A 128 24.73 1.44 14.62
N VAL A 129 26.04 1.53 14.43
CA VAL A 129 26.78 0.74 13.43
C VAL A 129 28.05 0.16 14.03
N CYS A 130 28.46 -1.00 13.54
CA CYS A 130 29.71 -1.63 13.92
C CYS A 130 30.81 -1.24 12.92
N GLY A 131 31.90 -0.69 13.44
CA GLY A 131 33.09 -0.36 12.67
C GLY A 131 33.98 -1.56 12.39
N ALA A 132 34.82 -1.45 11.35
CA ALA A 132 35.83 -2.45 11.00
C ALA A 132 36.90 -2.65 12.09
N ASP A 133 36.98 -1.71 13.04
CA ASP A 133 37.81 -1.75 14.23
C ASP A 133 37.11 -2.43 15.43
N ASN A 134 35.92 -3.01 15.20
CA ASN A 134 35.09 -3.67 16.21
C ASN A 134 34.58 -2.72 17.31
N GLN A 135 34.51 -1.41 17.04
CA GLN A 135 33.86 -0.41 17.90
C GLN A 135 32.46 -0.05 17.41
N THR A 136 31.55 0.18 18.36
CA THR A 136 30.19 0.63 18.08
C THR A 136 30.15 2.15 17.98
N TYR A 137 29.54 2.65 16.91
CA TYR A 137 29.33 4.08 16.69
C TYR A 137 27.85 4.43 16.80
N SER A 138 27.52 5.59 17.38
CA SER A 138 26.14 6.05 17.56
C SER A 138 25.36 6.13 16.26
N ASN A 139 26.04 6.43 15.15
CA ASN A 139 25.54 6.30 13.80
C ASN A 139 26.68 6.27 12.77
N GLU A 140 26.33 6.03 11.51
CA GLU A 140 27.26 6.00 10.39
C GLU A 140 28.07 7.30 10.21
N CYS A 141 27.51 8.47 10.55
CA CYS A 141 28.26 9.73 10.51
C CYS A 141 29.42 9.72 11.51
N PHE A 142 29.19 9.27 12.75
CA PHE A 142 30.24 9.18 13.75
C PHE A 142 31.31 8.14 13.40
N ALA A 143 30.95 7.02 12.76
CA ALA A 143 31.92 6.06 12.23
C ALA A 143 32.80 6.67 11.13
N ASN A 144 32.17 7.33 10.16
CA ASN A 144 32.86 8.00 9.05
C ASN A 144 33.71 9.18 9.53
N CYS A 145 33.27 9.88 10.58
CA CYS A 145 34.03 10.94 11.22
C CYS A 145 35.39 10.45 11.72
N GLN A 146 35.40 9.26 12.33
CA GLN A 146 36.62 8.60 12.79
C GLN A 146 37.33 7.81 11.66
N LYS A 147 36.87 7.95 10.41
CA LYS A 147 37.36 7.23 9.23
C LYS A 147 37.31 5.71 9.38
N VAL A 148 36.35 5.21 10.16
CA VAL A 148 36.14 3.79 10.37
C VAL A 148 35.06 3.29 9.41
N LYS A 149 35.42 2.30 8.61
CA LYS A 149 34.50 1.65 7.68
C LYS A 149 33.44 0.89 8.47
N VAL A 150 32.16 1.14 8.18
CA VAL A 150 31.05 0.35 8.73
C VAL A 150 31.08 -1.06 8.14
N VAL A 151 31.06 -2.08 9.00
CA VAL A 151 31.01 -3.49 8.62
C VAL A 151 29.64 -4.11 8.80
N SER A 152 28.83 -3.62 9.75
CA SER A 152 27.43 -4.01 9.91
C SER A 152 26.61 -2.90 10.57
N LYS A 153 25.29 -2.97 10.39
CA LYS A 153 24.36 -2.18 11.21
C LYS A 153 24.23 -2.84 12.60
N GLY A 154 23.94 -2.04 13.62
CA GLY A 154 23.87 -2.47 15.01
C GLY A 154 25.21 -2.37 15.74
N VAL A 155 25.23 -2.76 17.01
CA VAL A 155 26.42 -2.74 17.87
C VAL A 155 27.40 -3.87 17.51
N CYS A 156 28.69 -3.67 17.72
CA CYS A 156 29.70 -4.72 17.53
C CYS A 156 29.55 -5.86 18.55
N GLY A 157 29.99 -7.06 18.17
CA GLY A 157 30.08 -8.20 19.09
C GLY A 157 28.79 -8.99 19.31
N THR A 158 27.66 -8.61 18.71
CA THR A 158 26.51 -9.51 18.60
C THR A 158 26.87 -10.63 17.64
N LYS A 159 27.07 -11.86 18.15
CA LYS A 159 26.95 -13.06 17.31
C LYS A 159 25.65 -12.92 16.51
N SER A 160 25.68 -13.20 15.21
CA SER A 160 24.66 -12.89 14.21
C SER A 160 23.30 -13.61 14.37
N ASN A 161 22.88 -13.97 15.59
CA ASN A 161 21.64 -14.68 15.91
C ASN A 161 20.79 -13.99 17.00
N GLU A 162 21.02 -12.71 17.29
CA GLU A 162 20.22 -12.00 18.30
C GLU A 162 19.42 -10.87 17.66
N TYR A 163 18.15 -11.16 17.36
CA TYR A 163 17.20 -10.16 16.91
C TYR A 163 16.71 -9.35 18.13
N GLY A 164 16.81 -8.02 18.02
CA GLY A 164 16.33 -7.05 19.01
C GLY A 164 15.16 -6.26 18.46
N SER A 165 14.88 -5.08 19.03
CA SER A 165 13.96 -4.12 18.43
C SER A 165 14.49 -3.60 17.10
N GLY A 166 13.59 -3.35 16.15
CA GLY A 166 13.91 -2.80 14.83
C GLY A 166 13.09 -3.41 13.70
N ASP A 167 13.37 -2.96 12.49
CA ASP A 167 12.71 -3.41 11.27
C ASP A 167 13.56 -4.44 10.54
N TYR A 168 12.93 -5.55 10.18
CA TYR A 168 13.57 -6.69 9.52
C TYR A 168 12.83 -7.06 8.25
N ASN A 169 13.59 -7.42 7.22
CA ASN A 169 13.05 -8.02 5.99
C ASN A 169 13.58 -9.44 5.89
N PHE A 170 12.67 -10.40 5.81
CA PHE A 170 13.01 -11.82 5.70
C PHE A 170 12.59 -12.39 4.36
N ALA A 171 13.32 -13.43 3.95
CA ALA A 171 13.00 -14.23 2.79
C ALA A 171 13.07 -15.71 3.18
N THR A 172 12.08 -16.49 2.74
CA THR A 172 12.03 -17.94 2.96
C THR A 172 11.58 -18.68 1.71
N LYS A 173 11.90 -19.97 1.61
CA LYS A 173 11.40 -20.83 0.52
C LYS A 173 10.12 -21.54 0.94
N HIS A 174 9.08 -21.42 0.12
CA HIS A 174 7.85 -22.19 0.23
C HIS A 174 7.36 -22.58 -1.18
N GLN A 175 7.02 -23.86 -1.40
CA GLN A 175 6.71 -24.42 -2.73
C GLN A 175 7.73 -24.04 -3.83
N ASN A 176 9.02 -24.13 -3.52
CA ASN A 176 10.13 -23.73 -4.42
C ASN A 176 10.10 -22.26 -4.89
N ARG A 177 9.32 -21.40 -4.22
CA ARG A 177 9.25 -19.95 -4.45
C ARG A 177 9.88 -19.24 -3.27
N THR A 178 10.60 -18.16 -3.54
CA THR A 178 11.05 -17.23 -2.48
C THR A 178 9.87 -16.35 -2.08
N ARG A 179 9.50 -16.39 -0.81
CA ARG A 179 8.46 -15.58 -0.18
C ARG A 179 9.12 -14.58 0.75
N PHE A 180 8.53 -13.38 0.85
CA PHE A 180 9.08 -12.27 1.62
C PHE A 180 8.10 -11.84 2.71
N TYR A 181 8.62 -11.37 3.84
CA TYR A 181 7.84 -10.75 4.90
C TYR A 181 8.67 -9.69 5.63
N SER A 182 8.04 -8.55 5.93
CA SER A 182 8.61 -7.52 6.82
C SER A 182 8.19 -7.78 8.25
N VAL A 183 9.02 -7.39 9.21
CA VAL A 183 8.73 -7.50 10.64
C VAL A 183 9.20 -6.25 11.34
N HIS A 184 8.28 -5.59 12.03
CA HIS A 184 8.57 -4.50 12.95
C HIS A 184 8.56 -5.03 14.38
N VAL A 185 9.67 -4.84 15.08
CA VAL A 185 9.85 -5.27 16.48
C VAL A 185 9.97 -4.02 17.36
N PRO A 186 9.03 -3.82 18.30
CA PRO A 186 8.92 -2.57 19.02
C PRO A 186 10.06 -2.36 20.01
N LEU A 187 10.34 -1.10 20.38
CA LEU A 187 11.41 -0.76 21.33
C LEU A 187 11.26 -1.41 22.72
N CYS A 188 10.05 -1.75 23.13
CA CYS A 188 9.78 -2.43 24.39
C CYS A 188 10.23 -3.91 24.40
N TYR A 189 10.54 -4.48 23.23
CA TYR A 189 10.88 -5.89 23.09
C TYR A 189 12.21 -6.18 23.79
N SER A 190 12.20 -7.22 24.61
CA SER A 190 13.40 -7.77 25.24
C SER A 190 13.37 -9.28 25.09
N LYS A 191 14.48 -9.85 24.63
CA LYS A 191 14.62 -11.30 24.48
C LYS A 191 14.37 -12.00 25.81
N GLY A 192 13.58 -13.07 25.78
CA GLY A 192 13.13 -13.81 26.97
C GLY A 192 11.80 -13.33 27.54
N LYS A 193 11.28 -12.18 27.12
CA LYS A 193 9.93 -11.73 27.45
C LYS A 193 9.02 -11.92 26.25
N ALA A 194 8.17 -12.94 26.31
CA ALA A 194 7.20 -13.21 25.26
C ALA A 194 6.21 -12.04 25.10
N ILE A 195 6.05 -11.54 23.88
CA ILE A 195 5.08 -10.47 23.55
C ILE A 195 4.16 -10.90 22.40
N PRO A 196 2.99 -10.25 22.22
CA PRO A 196 2.05 -10.59 21.16
C PRO A 196 2.63 -10.41 19.75
N LEU A 197 2.06 -11.15 18.79
CA LEU A 197 2.33 -11.01 17.36
C LEU A 197 1.04 -10.65 16.63
N ILE A 198 1.07 -9.65 15.75
CA ILE A 198 -0.03 -9.35 14.83
C ILE A 198 0.47 -9.48 13.39
N ILE A 199 -0.16 -10.37 12.62
CA ILE A 199 0.06 -10.50 11.18
C ILE A 199 -0.90 -9.57 10.44
N ASN A 200 -0.40 -8.71 9.54
CA ASN A 200 -1.22 -7.85 8.70
C ASN A 200 -1.08 -8.20 7.22
N PHE A 201 -2.17 -8.72 6.64
CA PHE A 201 -2.27 -9.06 5.24
C PHE A 201 -2.64 -7.85 4.39
N HIS A 202 -1.78 -7.51 3.44
CA HIS A 202 -2.06 -6.46 2.46
C HIS A 202 -3.27 -6.82 1.57
N GLY A 203 -3.97 -5.81 1.06
CA GLY A 203 -5.02 -5.98 0.06
C GLY A 203 -4.49 -6.39 -1.31
N GLY A 204 -5.39 -6.70 -2.25
CA GLY A 204 -5.00 -7.07 -3.61
C GLY A 204 -4.28 -5.93 -4.32
N ASN A 205 -3.43 -6.25 -5.29
CA ASN A 205 -2.63 -5.25 -6.02
C ASN A 205 -1.67 -4.44 -5.12
N SER A 206 -1.27 -5.02 -3.98
CA SER A 206 -0.38 -4.39 -3.00
C SER A 206 0.87 -5.24 -2.73
N THR A 207 1.65 -4.89 -1.71
CA THR A 207 2.83 -5.61 -1.21
C THR A 207 2.95 -5.45 0.30
N ALA A 208 3.81 -6.24 0.95
CA ALA A 208 4.15 -6.06 2.37
C ALA A 208 4.65 -4.64 2.69
N GLU A 209 5.59 -4.11 1.90
CA GLU A 209 6.14 -2.76 2.06
C GLU A 209 5.04 -1.68 2.02
N LYS A 210 4.08 -1.82 1.10
CA LYS A 210 2.95 -0.88 1.00
C LYS A 210 1.97 -1.02 2.16
N ALA A 211 1.79 -2.20 2.73
CA ALA A 211 0.99 -2.36 3.95
C ALA A 211 1.70 -1.71 5.14
N GLU A 212 2.98 -1.99 5.33
CA GLU A 212 3.83 -1.46 6.40
C GLU A 212 3.96 0.07 6.36
N GLN A 213 4.09 0.67 5.16
CA GLN A 213 4.29 2.13 5.03
C GLN A 213 3.00 2.91 4.74
N GLY A 214 1.89 2.20 4.52
CA GLY A 214 0.67 2.75 3.93
C GLY A 214 -0.53 2.80 4.88
N ILE A 215 -1.66 2.28 4.40
CA ILE A 215 -2.96 2.34 5.09
C ILE A 215 -3.10 1.29 6.21
N GLY A 216 -2.30 0.23 6.17
CA GLY A 216 -2.27 -0.86 7.15
C GLY A 216 -1.08 -0.78 8.11
N ASP A 217 -0.37 0.34 8.15
CA ASP A 217 0.78 0.54 9.02
C ASP A 217 0.36 0.37 10.49
N MET A 218 0.97 -0.60 11.17
CA MET A 218 0.76 -0.87 12.60
C MET A 218 1.96 -0.46 13.46
N ASN A 219 3.06 0.03 12.88
CA ASN A 219 4.35 0.17 13.58
C ASN A 219 4.24 1.13 14.78
N ASN A 220 3.60 2.29 14.59
CA ASN A 220 3.37 3.22 15.70
C ASN A 220 2.56 2.58 16.85
N LYS A 221 1.57 1.74 16.52
CA LYS A 221 0.78 1.06 17.54
C LYS A 221 1.57 -0.09 18.18
N ALA A 222 2.38 -0.80 17.40
CA ALA A 222 3.27 -1.84 17.88
C ALA A 222 4.24 -1.30 18.93
N ASP A 223 4.82 -0.13 18.68
CA ASP A 223 5.69 0.60 19.61
C ASP A 223 4.93 1.05 20.88
N GLU A 224 3.73 1.61 20.72
CA GLU A 224 2.91 2.07 21.85
C GLU A 224 2.44 0.91 22.74
N ALA A 225 2.00 -0.18 22.11
CA ALA A 225 1.25 -1.24 22.75
C ALA A 225 2.07 -2.51 23.01
N CYS A 226 3.32 -2.53 22.54
CA CYS A 226 4.28 -3.60 22.74
C CYS A 226 3.87 -4.95 22.13
N PHE A 227 3.74 -4.99 20.81
CA PHE A 227 3.58 -6.23 20.03
C PHE A 227 4.49 -6.24 18.79
N ILE A 228 4.83 -7.42 18.29
CA ILE A 228 5.55 -7.57 17.02
C ILE A 228 4.54 -7.46 15.86
N GLY A 229 4.82 -6.61 14.88
CA GLY A 229 4.03 -6.51 13.65
C GLY A 229 4.70 -7.28 12.51
N ALA A 230 4.00 -8.22 11.87
CA ALA A 230 4.49 -8.96 10.72
C ALA A 230 3.64 -8.66 9.47
N TYR A 231 4.30 -8.35 8.35
CA TYR A 231 3.68 -8.01 7.08
C TYR A 231 4.15 -8.99 5.99
N PRO A 232 3.46 -10.12 5.79
CA PRO A 232 3.83 -11.06 4.75
C PRO A 232 3.44 -10.56 3.36
N SER A 233 4.19 -10.97 2.33
CA SER A 233 3.88 -10.69 0.93
C SER A 233 3.12 -11.84 0.28
N GLY A 234 2.03 -11.51 -0.42
CA GLY A 234 1.38 -12.39 -1.37
C GLY A 234 2.27 -12.70 -2.57
N VAL A 235 1.75 -13.43 -3.54
CA VAL A 235 2.50 -13.80 -4.75
C VAL A 235 2.16 -12.85 -5.88
N SER A 236 3.15 -12.50 -6.70
CA SER A 236 2.91 -11.71 -7.91
C SER A 236 2.05 -12.48 -8.90
N SER A 237 1.15 -11.76 -9.57
CA SER A 237 0.32 -12.31 -10.64
C SER A 237 1.16 -13.03 -11.71
N VAL A 238 0.63 -14.12 -12.25
CA VAL A 238 1.26 -14.84 -13.37
C VAL A 238 1.53 -13.85 -14.51
N GLY A 239 2.79 -13.72 -14.92
CA GLY A 239 3.20 -12.83 -16.02
C GLY A 239 3.53 -11.38 -15.64
N GLN A 240 3.40 -10.94 -14.38
CA GLN A 240 3.80 -9.59 -13.94
C GLN A 240 4.61 -9.58 -12.62
N PRO A 241 5.92 -9.87 -12.68
CA PRO A 241 6.77 -9.85 -11.49
C PRO A 241 6.82 -8.48 -10.81
N GLY A 242 6.52 -8.42 -9.51
CA GLY A 242 6.87 -7.31 -8.62
C GLY A 242 5.98 -6.06 -8.65
N LYS A 243 4.86 -6.04 -9.38
CA LYS A 243 3.98 -4.85 -9.43
C LYS A 243 2.67 -4.97 -8.65
N SER A 244 2.15 -6.19 -8.51
CA SER A 244 0.84 -6.48 -7.91
C SER A 244 0.88 -7.86 -7.28
N GLN A 245 0.70 -7.96 -5.95
CA GLN A 245 0.63 -9.24 -5.25
C GLN A 245 -0.78 -9.50 -4.74
N TYR A 246 -1.13 -10.78 -4.68
CA TYR A 246 -2.42 -11.27 -4.21
C TYR A 246 -2.23 -12.52 -3.33
N TRP A 247 -3.22 -12.77 -2.49
CA TRP A 247 -3.38 -13.97 -1.70
C TRP A 247 -4.32 -14.94 -2.41
N ASN A 248 -3.91 -16.20 -2.49
CA ASN A 248 -4.83 -17.31 -2.63
C ASN A 248 -5.59 -17.48 -1.31
N ALA A 249 -6.75 -16.85 -1.22
CA ALA A 249 -7.53 -16.75 0.02
C ALA A 249 -8.84 -17.57 -0.01
N GLY A 250 -9.14 -18.26 -1.10
CA GLY A 250 -10.32 -19.11 -1.23
C GLY A 250 -10.86 -19.16 -2.66
N THR A 251 -12.00 -19.85 -2.82
CA THR A 251 -12.51 -20.29 -4.13
C THR A 251 -13.83 -19.66 -4.53
N LEU A 252 -14.62 -19.17 -3.56
CA LEU A 252 -15.94 -18.56 -3.83
C LEU A 252 -15.86 -17.26 -4.63
N VAL A 253 -14.67 -16.66 -4.65
CA VAL A 253 -14.34 -15.52 -5.48
C VAL A 253 -13.04 -15.83 -6.19
N GLN A 254 -13.10 -15.93 -7.51
CA GLN A 254 -11.91 -16.11 -8.33
C GLN A 254 -11.26 -14.76 -8.62
N ILE A 255 -9.95 -14.69 -8.41
CA ILE A 255 -9.09 -13.63 -8.96
C ILE A 255 -8.28 -14.32 -10.06
N GLU A 256 -8.46 -13.93 -11.31
CA GLU A 256 -7.76 -14.56 -12.46
C GLU A 256 -6.23 -14.49 -12.30
N GLU A 257 -5.75 -13.45 -11.63
CA GLU A 257 -4.34 -13.22 -11.34
C GLU A 257 -3.74 -14.15 -10.27
N VAL A 258 -4.56 -14.94 -9.57
CA VAL A 258 -4.12 -15.84 -8.49
C VAL A 258 -4.02 -17.27 -9.02
N ASP A 259 -2.82 -17.83 -9.00
CA ASP A 259 -2.59 -19.25 -9.26
C ASP A 259 -3.16 -20.08 -8.08
N PRO A 260 -4.20 -20.91 -8.30
CA PRO A 260 -4.87 -21.66 -7.24
C PRO A 260 -3.99 -22.73 -6.59
N SER A 261 -2.85 -23.09 -7.21
CA SER A 261 -1.88 -24.03 -6.64
C SER A 261 -1.00 -23.41 -5.55
N ILE A 262 -1.03 -22.09 -5.39
CA ILE A 262 -0.24 -21.37 -4.39
C ILE A 262 -0.79 -21.69 -3.00
N ASP A 263 0.07 -22.27 -2.16
CA ASP A 263 -0.24 -22.51 -0.75
C ASP A 263 0.18 -21.31 0.11
N ASP A 264 -0.73 -20.35 0.28
CA ASP A 264 -0.49 -19.22 1.16
C ASP A 264 -0.63 -19.59 2.64
N VAL A 265 -1.49 -20.53 2.99
CA VAL A 265 -1.66 -20.97 4.39
C VAL A 265 -0.40 -21.66 4.90
N GLY A 266 0.18 -22.58 4.13
CA GLY A 266 1.43 -23.24 4.45
C GLY A 266 2.62 -22.27 4.50
N PHE A 267 2.63 -21.23 3.66
CA PHE A 267 3.60 -20.13 3.79
C PHE A 267 3.44 -19.39 5.13
N ILE A 268 2.23 -19.01 5.52
CA ILE A 268 1.99 -18.31 6.79
C ILE A 268 2.32 -19.19 7.99
N SER A 269 1.97 -20.47 7.97
CA SER A 269 2.36 -21.41 9.03
C SER A 269 3.88 -21.50 9.15
N LYS A 270 4.60 -21.62 8.03
CA LYS A 270 6.07 -21.64 8.03
C LYS A 270 6.68 -20.33 8.54
N MET A 271 6.10 -19.19 8.16
CA MET A 271 6.54 -17.89 8.66
C MET A 271 6.38 -17.80 10.17
N LEU A 272 5.27 -18.27 10.74
CA LEU A 272 5.06 -18.30 12.18
C LEU A 272 6.14 -19.13 12.89
N ASP A 273 6.47 -20.32 12.38
CA ASP A 273 7.55 -21.16 12.94
C ASP A 273 8.91 -20.44 12.90
N GLU A 274 9.21 -19.76 11.80
CA GLU A 274 10.45 -18.98 11.66
C GLU A 274 10.50 -17.78 12.60
N LEU A 275 9.37 -17.10 12.82
CA LEU A 275 9.27 -15.97 13.75
C LEU A 275 9.43 -16.42 15.20
N GLU A 276 8.77 -17.51 15.60
CA GLU A 276 8.88 -18.11 16.94
C GLU A 276 10.31 -18.58 17.23
N GLY A 277 11.05 -19.02 16.22
CA GLY A 277 12.48 -19.36 16.35
C GLY A 277 13.42 -18.13 16.45
N LYS A 278 12.96 -16.93 16.06
CA LYS A 278 13.78 -15.69 16.05
C LYS A 278 13.46 -14.77 17.21
N PHE A 279 12.22 -14.72 17.64
CA PHE A 279 11.68 -13.76 18.60
C PHE A 279 10.95 -14.46 19.75
N SER A 280 10.98 -13.84 20.94
CA SER A 280 10.14 -14.27 22.06
C SER A 280 8.69 -13.85 21.81
N ILE A 281 7.92 -14.72 21.15
CA ILE A 281 6.50 -14.53 20.85
C ILE A 281 5.65 -15.29 21.87
N ASP A 282 4.63 -14.62 22.39
CA ASP A 282 3.58 -15.28 23.15
C ASP A 282 2.65 -16.02 22.17
N THR A 283 2.81 -17.35 22.06
CA THR A 283 2.05 -18.20 21.14
C THR A 283 0.55 -18.27 21.48
N LYS A 284 0.15 -17.78 22.65
CA LYS A 284 -1.25 -17.59 23.03
C LYS A 284 -1.82 -16.24 22.59
N LYS A 285 -0.99 -15.35 22.03
CA LYS A 285 -1.35 -13.99 21.60
C LYS A 285 -0.86 -13.70 20.17
N VAL A 286 -1.14 -14.65 19.28
CA VAL A 286 -0.90 -14.51 17.83
C VAL A 286 -2.20 -14.11 17.16
N TYR A 287 -2.23 -12.94 16.53
CA TYR A 287 -3.43 -12.37 15.91
C TYR A 287 -3.22 -12.12 14.41
N ALA A 288 -4.31 -12.00 13.66
CA ALA A 288 -4.27 -11.66 12.24
C ALA A 288 -5.27 -10.58 11.86
N THR A 289 -4.89 -9.71 10.94
CA THR A 289 -5.71 -8.64 10.38
C THR A 289 -5.37 -8.46 8.90
N GLY A 290 -6.22 -7.74 8.17
CA GLY A 290 -5.98 -7.44 6.78
C GLY A 290 -7.19 -6.79 6.12
N ILE A 291 -6.94 -6.09 5.01
CA ILE A 291 -7.98 -5.41 4.23
C ILE A 291 -8.24 -6.12 2.92
N SER A 292 -9.48 -6.13 2.43
CA SER A 292 -9.80 -6.60 1.08
C SER A 292 -9.42 -8.08 0.86
N ASN A 293 -8.64 -8.40 -0.19
CA ASN A 293 -8.01 -9.72 -0.36
C ASN A 293 -7.20 -10.20 0.87
N GLY A 294 -6.63 -9.28 1.65
CA GLY A 294 -6.00 -9.59 2.94
C GLY A 294 -7.00 -9.93 4.04
N ALA A 295 -8.22 -9.37 4.02
CA ALA A 295 -9.30 -9.77 4.91
C ALA A 295 -9.80 -11.18 4.60
N TRP A 296 -9.80 -11.57 3.31
CA TRP A 296 -10.11 -12.94 2.90
C TRP A 296 -9.06 -13.90 3.45
N MET A 297 -7.78 -13.54 3.33
CA MET A 297 -6.68 -14.33 3.89
C MET A 297 -6.78 -14.41 5.42
N THR A 298 -7.19 -13.31 6.07
CA THR A 298 -7.44 -13.25 7.52
C THR A 298 -8.49 -14.28 7.94
N TYR A 299 -9.60 -14.37 7.22
CA TYR A 299 -10.61 -15.41 7.46
C TYR A 299 -10.09 -16.82 7.17
N ARG A 300 -9.33 -16.99 6.08
CA ARG A 300 -8.75 -18.28 5.73
C ARG A 300 -7.81 -18.83 6.80
N VAL A 301 -6.91 -18.01 7.35
CA VAL A 301 -6.02 -18.46 8.45
C VAL A 301 -6.80 -18.74 9.74
N ALA A 302 -7.93 -18.08 9.99
CA ALA A 302 -8.79 -18.46 11.12
C ALA A 302 -9.43 -19.84 10.93
N CYS A 303 -9.80 -20.21 9.70
CA CYS A 303 -10.32 -21.54 9.40
C CYS A 303 -9.22 -22.61 9.54
N GLU A 304 -8.08 -22.40 8.86
CA GLU A 304 -7.08 -23.46 8.65
C GLU A 304 -5.95 -23.48 9.70
N LEU A 305 -5.70 -22.38 10.42
CA LEU A 305 -4.67 -22.24 11.45
C LEU A 305 -5.26 -21.83 12.81
N SER A 306 -6.47 -22.29 13.13
CA SER A 306 -7.22 -21.97 14.37
C SER A 306 -6.52 -22.39 15.67
N ASP A 307 -5.58 -23.33 15.61
CA ASP A 307 -4.69 -23.72 16.71
C ASP A 307 -3.55 -22.72 16.92
N ARG A 308 -3.11 -22.01 15.88
CA ARG A 308 -2.05 -20.99 15.95
C ARG A 308 -2.62 -19.60 16.15
N ILE A 309 -3.59 -19.20 15.35
CA ILE A 309 -4.22 -17.88 15.39
C ILE A 309 -5.21 -17.83 16.56
N THR A 310 -5.07 -16.78 17.37
CA THR A 310 -5.81 -16.54 18.61
C THR A 310 -7.14 -15.85 18.32
N ALA A 311 -7.10 -14.75 17.58
CA ALA A 311 -8.24 -13.95 17.18
C ALA A 311 -7.90 -13.19 15.90
N ILE A 312 -8.92 -12.71 15.18
CA ILE A 312 -8.74 -12.01 13.91
C ILE A 312 -9.50 -10.68 13.83
N ALA A 313 -9.00 -9.77 13.00
CA ALA A 313 -9.62 -8.46 12.73
C ALA A 313 -9.75 -8.13 11.22
N PRO A 314 -10.66 -8.77 10.46
CA PRO A 314 -10.82 -8.51 9.03
C PRO A 314 -11.45 -7.15 8.74
N ILE A 315 -11.02 -6.49 7.64
CA ILE A 315 -11.50 -5.16 7.24
C ILE A 315 -11.94 -5.19 5.77
N SER A 316 -13.16 -4.76 5.46
CA SER A 316 -13.65 -4.64 4.07
C SER A 316 -13.46 -5.91 3.22
N GLY A 317 -13.89 -7.07 3.74
CA GLY A 317 -13.91 -8.34 2.99
C GLY A 317 -14.71 -9.41 3.72
N GLY A 318 -15.02 -10.53 3.07
CA GLY A 318 -15.80 -11.62 3.67
C GLY A 318 -15.09 -12.96 3.64
N LEU A 319 -15.74 -13.98 4.20
CA LEU A 319 -15.29 -15.37 4.10
C LEU A 319 -15.59 -15.89 2.68
N ILE A 320 -14.54 -16.24 1.93
CA ILE A 320 -14.65 -16.77 0.56
C ILE A 320 -14.26 -18.25 0.45
N LEU A 321 -14.34 -18.98 1.56
CA LEU A 321 -14.18 -20.42 1.59
C LEU A 321 -15.54 -21.09 1.71
N GLU A 322 -15.76 -22.11 0.88
CA GLU A 322 -16.92 -22.99 0.97
C GLU A 322 -16.96 -23.66 2.36
N ASN A 323 -15.87 -24.34 2.70
CA ASN A 323 -15.72 -25.09 3.93
C ASN A 323 -14.75 -24.37 4.88
N CYS A 324 -15.25 -24.02 6.07
CA CYS A 324 -14.46 -23.44 7.15
C CYS A 324 -14.82 -24.20 8.43
N ASN A 325 -13.87 -24.96 8.97
CA ASN A 325 -14.08 -25.80 10.15
C ASN A 325 -12.89 -25.62 11.12
N PRO A 326 -12.83 -24.50 11.85
CA PRO A 326 -11.75 -24.27 12.81
C PRO A 326 -11.82 -25.27 13.97
N LYS A 327 -10.66 -25.60 14.55
CA LYS A 327 -10.52 -26.55 15.67
C LYS A 327 -11.15 -26.05 16.98
N ARG A 328 -11.47 -24.77 17.06
CA ARG A 328 -12.08 -24.07 18.21
C ARG A 328 -12.79 -22.79 17.73
N PRO A 329 -13.74 -22.23 18.50
CA PRO A 329 -14.27 -20.90 18.25
C PRO A 329 -13.15 -19.84 18.17
N ILE A 330 -13.21 -18.97 17.16
CA ILE A 330 -12.21 -17.90 16.94
C ILE A 330 -12.83 -16.54 17.20
N PRO A 331 -12.35 -15.74 18.16
CA PRO A 331 -12.80 -14.38 18.36
C PRO A 331 -12.53 -13.50 17.14
N ILE A 332 -13.51 -12.69 16.74
CA ILE A 332 -13.45 -11.86 15.52
C ILE A 332 -13.89 -10.44 15.84
N ILE A 333 -13.14 -9.44 15.37
CA ILE A 333 -13.63 -8.06 15.23
C ILE A 333 -13.61 -7.63 13.77
N HIS A 334 -14.78 -7.49 13.15
CA HIS A 334 -14.91 -7.17 11.74
C HIS A 334 -15.25 -5.68 11.54
N PHE A 335 -14.64 -5.02 10.55
CA PHE A 335 -15.00 -3.64 10.16
C PHE A 335 -15.45 -3.55 8.70
N HIS A 336 -16.61 -2.94 8.45
CA HIS A 336 -17.12 -2.76 7.09
C HIS A 336 -17.85 -1.43 6.88
N GLY A 337 -17.62 -0.81 5.73
CA GLY A 337 -18.34 0.38 5.28
C GLY A 337 -19.65 0.05 4.56
N THR A 338 -20.75 0.75 4.84
CA THR A 338 -22.02 0.49 4.14
C THR A 338 -22.04 0.95 2.68
N SER A 339 -21.07 1.78 2.29
CA SER A 339 -20.89 2.31 0.95
C SER A 339 -19.56 1.82 0.35
N ASP A 340 -19.10 0.65 0.79
CA ASP A 340 -17.91 0.00 0.26
C ASP A 340 -18.11 -0.36 -1.23
N PRO A 341 -17.36 0.27 -2.15
CA PRO A 341 -17.52 0.06 -3.59
C PRO A 341 -16.84 -1.23 -4.08
N GLY A 342 -15.91 -1.80 -3.31
CA GLY A 342 -15.15 -2.99 -3.69
C GLY A 342 -15.81 -4.29 -3.24
N TRP A 343 -16.32 -4.29 -2.01
CA TRP A 343 -17.10 -5.36 -1.43
C TRP A 343 -18.41 -4.77 -0.90
N PRO A 344 -19.50 -4.80 -1.68
CA PRO A 344 -20.75 -4.19 -1.25
C PRO A 344 -21.28 -4.79 0.05
N TYR A 345 -21.61 -3.93 1.02
CA TYR A 345 -22.12 -4.34 2.34
C TYR A 345 -23.37 -5.24 2.23
N TYR A 346 -24.27 -4.91 1.31
CA TYR A 346 -25.51 -5.65 1.07
C TYR A 346 -25.38 -6.77 0.02
N GLY A 347 -24.15 -7.09 -0.41
CA GLY A 347 -23.88 -8.06 -1.46
C GLY A 347 -24.12 -7.49 -2.87
N GLY A 348 -23.81 -8.31 -3.88
CA GLY A 348 -23.85 -7.91 -5.28
C GLY A 348 -22.46 -7.73 -5.90
N ASN A 349 -22.43 -7.16 -7.10
CA ASN A 349 -21.19 -6.91 -7.84
C ASN A 349 -20.54 -5.62 -7.33
N GLY A 350 -19.23 -5.66 -7.09
CA GLY A 350 -18.45 -4.49 -6.75
C GLY A 350 -18.10 -3.66 -7.99
N CYS A 351 -17.70 -2.41 -7.78
CA CYS A 351 -17.34 -1.49 -8.87
C CYS A 351 -16.01 -1.85 -9.54
N TRP A 352 -15.26 -2.79 -8.94
CA TRP A 352 -13.96 -3.25 -9.44
C TRP A 352 -14.05 -4.62 -10.13
N THR A 353 -15.17 -5.32 -10.00
CA THR A 353 -15.31 -6.69 -10.54
C THR A 353 -16.78 -7.07 -10.66
N ASP A 354 -17.12 -7.73 -11.76
CA ASP A 354 -18.45 -8.32 -12.00
C ASP A 354 -18.68 -9.62 -11.21
N THR A 355 -17.75 -9.98 -10.31
CA THR A 355 -17.90 -11.15 -9.44
C THR A 355 -18.83 -10.81 -8.27
N TYR A 356 -19.93 -11.56 -8.17
CA TYR A 356 -20.88 -11.44 -7.09
C TYR A 356 -20.23 -11.68 -5.72
N ARG A 357 -20.50 -10.77 -4.77
CA ARG A 357 -20.09 -10.88 -3.37
C ARG A 357 -21.31 -11.13 -2.50
N GLN A 358 -21.17 -12.05 -1.55
CA GLN A 358 -22.20 -12.24 -0.54
C GLN A 358 -22.28 -11.01 0.38
N PRO A 359 -23.49 -10.66 0.87
CA PRO A 359 -23.66 -9.64 1.90
C PRO A 359 -22.76 -9.90 3.10
N ILE A 360 -22.17 -8.85 3.69
CA ILE A 360 -21.23 -9.05 4.81
C ILE A 360 -21.91 -9.70 6.01
N LYS A 361 -23.21 -9.43 6.20
CA LYS A 361 -24.02 -10.05 7.25
C LYS A 361 -24.04 -11.57 7.16
N GLU A 362 -23.97 -12.16 5.97
CA GLU A 362 -23.90 -13.61 5.82
C GLU A 362 -22.56 -14.18 6.32
N THR A 363 -21.45 -13.46 6.10
CA THR A 363 -20.16 -13.84 6.68
C THR A 363 -20.23 -13.79 8.22
N ILE A 364 -20.80 -12.74 8.79
CA ILE A 364 -20.95 -12.60 10.24
C ILE A 364 -21.84 -13.72 10.80
N GLN A 365 -22.97 -14.00 10.14
CA GLN A 365 -23.89 -15.05 10.57
C GLN A 365 -23.26 -16.44 10.51
N LYS A 366 -22.53 -16.76 9.44
CA LYS A 366 -21.77 -18.03 9.35
C LYS A 366 -20.77 -18.17 10.49
N TRP A 367 -20.10 -17.10 10.91
CA TRP A 367 -19.21 -17.14 12.06
C TRP A 367 -19.92 -17.19 13.41
N ILE A 368 -21.10 -16.56 13.55
CA ILE A 368 -21.99 -16.72 14.72
C ILE A 368 -22.31 -18.20 14.92
N GLU A 369 -22.64 -18.91 13.83
CA GLU A 369 -22.89 -20.35 13.84
C GLU A 369 -21.63 -21.16 14.16
N ILE A 370 -20.51 -20.91 13.45
CA ILE A 370 -19.23 -21.62 13.67
C ILE A 370 -18.74 -21.50 15.13
N ASN A 371 -18.89 -20.33 15.74
CA ASN A 371 -18.45 -20.09 17.12
C ASN A 371 -19.50 -20.47 18.18
N GLY A 372 -20.69 -20.92 17.79
CA GLY A 372 -21.78 -21.24 18.72
C GLY A 372 -22.26 -20.03 19.52
N CYS A 373 -22.40 -18.87 18.86
CA CYS A 373 -22.77 -17.62 19.51
C CYS A 373 -24.25 -17.52 19.87
N SER A 374 -24.56 -16.69 20.86
CA SER A 374 -25.92 -16.22 21.14
C SER A 374 -26.48 -15.49 19.92
N ALA A 375 -27.79 -15.64 19.68
CA ALA A 375 -28.50 -14.89 18.65
C ALA A 375 -28.65 -13.39 18.98
N VAL A 376 -28.44 -13.01 20.24
CA VAL A 376 -28.58 -11.63 20.72
C VAL A 376 -27.21 -10.95 20.80
N SER A 377 -27.06 -9.81 20.14
CA SER A 377 -25.91 -8.91 20.26
C SER A 377 -26.16 -7.80 21.26
N ASN A 378 -25.07 -7.18 21.73
CA ASN A 378 -25.11 -5.91 22.47
C ASN A 378 -24.32 -4.85 21.71
N ILE A 379 -24.82 -3.62 21.66
CA ILE A 379 -24.05 -2.49 21.14
C ILE A 379 -22.90 -2.19 22.11
N THR A 380 -21.67 -2.36 21.66
CA THR A 380 -20.44 -2.17 22.47
C THR A 380 -19.69 -0.89 22.12
N TYR A 381 -20.02 -0.29 20.98
CA TYR A 381 -19.45 0.98 20.55
C TYR A 381 -20.44 1.76 19.69
N GLN A 382 -20.55 3.06 19.91
CA GLN A 382 -21.30 3.95 19.03
C GLN A 382 -20.73 5.37 19.08
N LYS A 383 -20.33 5.89 17.92
CA LYS A 383 -19.85 7.27 17.75
C LYS A 383 -20.00 7.70 16.29
N GLY A 384 -20.67 8.82 16.06
CA GLY A 384 -20.88 9.35 14.70
C GLY A 384 -21.47 8.30 13.78
N GLU A 385 -20.79 8.01 12.67
CA GLU A 385 -21.21 7.00 11.69
C GLU A 385 -20.74 5.58 12.01
N ALA A 386 -19.95 5.38 13.07
CA ALA A 386 -19.42 4.08 13.46
C ALA A 386 -20.23 3.48 14.62
N SER A 387 -20.63 2.22 14.46
CA SER A 387 -21.27 1.42 15.51
C SER A 387 -20.72 0.00 15.49
N CYS A 388 -20.53 -0.60 16.65
CA CYS A 388 -20.16 -2.01 16.78
C CYS A 388 -21.14 -2.73 17.69
N GLU A 389 -21.52 -3.93 17.29
CA GLU A 389 -22.29 -4.87 18.10
C GLU A 389 -21.47 -6.13 18.37
N THR A 390 -21.62 -6.71 19.56
CA THR A 390 -20.88 -7.90 19.99
C THR A 390 -21.83 -9.04 20.34
N TYR A 391 -21.55 -10.20 19.77
CA TYR A 391 -22.19 -11.49 20.06
C TYR A 391 -21.25 -12.29 20.96
N ASN A 392 -21.76 -12.77 22.09
CA ASN A 392 -21.01 -13.67 22.98
C ASN A 392 -21.12 -15.11 22.49
N CYS A 393 -20.03 -15.86 22.57
CA CYS A 393 -19.92 -17.20 22.00
C CYS A 393 -19.38 -18.21 23.00
N GLN A 394 -19.30 -19.48 22.59
CA GLN A 394 -18.72 -20.54 23.41
C GLN A 394 -17.23 -20.29 23.69
N GLU A 395 -16.72 -20.90 24.75
CA GLU A 395 -15.29 -20.87 25.12
C GLU A 395 -14.74 -19.43 25.26
N ASP A 396 -15.53 -18.53 25.84
CA ASP A 396 -15.23 -17.09 26.00
C ASP A 396 -14.89 -16.36 24.69
N SER A 397 -15.23 -16.96 23.55
CA SER A 397 -15.14 -16.32 22.24
C SER A 397 -16.22 -15.27 22.04
N LYS A 398 -16.01 -14.38 21.08
CA LYS A 398 -16.94 -13.31 20.73
C LYS A 398 -16.75 -12.82 19.31
N ILE A 399 -17.82 -12.32 18.72
CA ILE A 399 -17.81 -11.67 17.42
C ILE A 399 -18.27 -10.24 17.60
N THR A 400 -17.39 -9.28 17.31
CA THR A 400 -17.73 -7.87 17.23
C THR A 400 -17.84 -7.46 15.77
N PHE A 401 -19.01 -6.97 15.36
CA PHE A 401 -19.24 -6.47 14.01
C PHE A 401 -19.40 -4.95 14.03
N CYS A 402 -18.41 -4.26 13.47
CA CYS A 402 -18.38 -2.80 13.34
C CYS A 402 -18.87 -2.37 11.95
N THR A 403 -19.98 -1.65 11.92
CA THR A 403 -20.56 -1.03 10.73
C THR A 403 -20.24 0.47 10.69
N ILE A 404 -19.71 0.93 9.55
CA ILE A 404 -19.40 2.34 9.28
C ILE A 404 -20.39 2.87 8.24
N LYS A 405 -21.40 3.60 8.68
CA LYS A 405 -22.42 4.18 7.80
C LYS A 405 -21.81 5.21 6.85
N GLY A 406 -22.09 5.04 5.57
CA GLY A 406 -21.48 5.83 4.48
C GLY A 406 -19.97 5.62 4.32
N GLY A 407 -19.35 4.69 5.06
CA GLY A 407 -17.93 4.35 4.93
C GLY A 407 -17.66 3.54 3.66
N GLY A 408 -16.46 3.70 3.12
CA GLY A 408 -15.98 2.97 1.95
C GLY A 408 -15.06 1.77 2.28
N HIS A 409 -14.37 1.29 1.25
CA HIS A 409 -13.33 0.24 1.27
C HIS A 409 -12.01 0.73 1.86
N THR A 410 -12.02 1.12 3.14
CA THR A 410 -10.88 1.78 3.79
C THR A 410 -10.69 1.32 5.22
N TYR A 411 -9.48 1.52 5.77
CA TYR A 411 -9.22 1.34 7.20
C TYR A 411 -9.90 2.45 8.02
N PRO A 412 -10.91 2.17 8.87
CA PRO A 412 -11.51 3.19 9.72
C PRO A 412 -10.46 3.87 10.62
N GLY A 413 -10.43 5.20 10.62
CA GLY A 413 -9.44 6.00 11.34
C GLY A 413 -8.06 6.08 10.69
N GLY A 414 -7.77 5.26 9.68
CA GLY A 414 -6.52 5.22 8.93
C GLY A 414 -6.25 6.46 8.08
N LYS A 415 -5.08 6.52 7.43
CA LYS A 415 -4.72 7.60 6.50
C LYS A 415 -5.76 7.65 5.35
N VAL A 416 -6.24 8.85 5.02
CA VAL A 416 -7.31 9.02 4.02
C VAL A 416 -6.74 8.76 2.62
N PHE A 417 -7.31 7.78 1.91
CA PHE A 417 -6.87 7.38 0.57
C PHE A 417 -6.98 8.54 -0.46
N GLN A 418 -7.95 9.43 -0.27
CA GLN A 418 -8.23 10.61 -1.11
C GLN A 418 -7.08 11.62 -1.17
N GLN A 419 -6.20 11.67 -0.16
CA GLN A 419 -5.00 12.54 -0.17
C GLN A 419 -3.88 12.02 -1.08
N LEU A 420 -3.95 10.75 -1.50
CA LEU A 420 -2.95 10.12 -2.36
C LEU A 420 -3.36 10.14 -3.85
N ILE A 421 -4.65 10.28 -4.18
CA ILE A 421 -5.14 10.30 -5.57
C ILE A 421 -6.29 11.34 -5.73
N PRO A 422 -6.02 12.55 -6.24
CA PRO A 422 -6.97 13.68 -6.19
C PRO A 422 -8.19 13.66 -7.12
N LYS A 423 -8.40 12.61 -7.94
CA LYS A 423 -9.49 12.56 -8.94
C LYS A 423 -9.98 11.14 -9.19
N TRP A 424 -10.61 10.51 -8.20
CA TRP A 424 -11.37 9.28 -8.44
C TRP A 424 -12.85 9.64 -8.28
N ASP A 425 -13.64 9.48 -9.34
CA ASP A 425 -15.09 9.64 -9.29
C ASP A 425 -15.65 8.60 -8.32
N ASP A 426 -16.52 9.04 -7.40
CA ASP A 426 -17.15 8.19 -6.38
C ASP A 426 -18.43 7.52 -6.93
N ASP A 427 -18.74 7.72 -8.22
CA ASP A 427 -19.99 7.27 -8.81
C ASP A 427 -19.88 5.83 -9.37
N CYS A 428 -19.96 4.88 -8.43
CA CYS A 428 -20.13 3.46 -8.74
C CYS A 428 -21.34 3.18 -9.63
N ALA A 429 -22.39 4.00 -9.54
CA ALA A 429 -23.63 3.80 -10.30
C ALA A 429 -23.45 3.99 -11.81
N LEU A 430 -22.39 4.70 -12.23
CA LEU A 430 -22.09 4.94 -13.65
C LEU A 430 -21.05 3.96 -14.22
N GLY A 431 -20.57 2.97 -13.44
CA GLY A 431 -19.52 2.04 -13.87
C GLY A 431 -18.16 2.71 -14.13
N GLN A 432 -17.99 3.97 -13.70
CA GLN A 432 -16.77 4.76 -13.88
C GLN A 432 -16.06 5.06 -12.56
N GLY A 433 -16.74 4.87 -11.42
CA GLY A 433 -16.18 5.13 -10.10
C GLY A 433 -15.21 4.06 -9.65
N ARG A 434 -13.92 4.40 -9.58
CA ARG A 434 -12.89 3.54 -8.98
C ARG A 434 -12.63 3.86 -7.51
N GLY A 435 -13.26 4.91 -6.97
CA GLY A 435 -13.12 5.36 -5.58
C GLY A 435 -13.06 4.23 -4.55
N VAL A 436 -12.32 4.43 -3.46
CA VAL A 436 -12.41 3.55 -2.28
C VAL A 436 -13.49 4.03 -1.30
N GLY A 437 -14.18 5.13 -1.59
CA GLY A 437 -15.18 5.73 -0.72
C GLY A 437 -14.61 6.45 0.52
N LYS A 438 -15.50 6.88 1.41
CA LYS A 438 -15.17 7.71 2.58
C LYS A 438 -14.46 6.92 3.68
N THR A 439 -13.35 7.46 4.19
CA THR A 439 -12.73 6.97 5.42
C THR A 439 -13.29 7.72 6.64
N THR A 440 -13.93 7.01 7.56
CA THR A 440 -14.38 7.61 8.83
C THR A 440 -13.21 7.93 9.77
N LYS A 441 -13.39 8.92 10.64
CA LYS A 441 -12.52 9.21 11.79
C LYS A 441 -13.18 8.92 13.14
N ASP A 442 -14.41 8.43 13.12
CA ASP A 442 -15.18 8.21 14.34
C ASP A 442 -14.61 7.07 15.17
N ILE A 443 -14.18 5.99 14.50
CA ILE A 443 -13.48 4.84 15.09
C ILE A 443 -12.10 4.66 14.45
N LYS A 444 -11.10 4.30 15.26
CA LYS A 444 -9.77 3.88 14.79
C LYS A 444 -9.69 2.36 14.88
N ALA A 445 -9.72 1.68 13.73
CA ALA A 445 -9.77 0.22 13.69
C ALA A 445 -8.57 -0.43 14.38
N LEU A 446 -7.37 0.16 14.27
CA LEU A 446 -6.15 -0.37 14.89
C LEU A 446 -6.20 -0.31 16.43
N ASP A 447 -6.77 0.76 17.00
CA ASP A 447 -6.96 0.86 18.46
C ASP A 447 -8.05 -0.12 18.92
N ALA A 448 -9.19 -0.13 18.23
CA ALA A 448 -10.31 -1.01 18.57
C ALA A 448 -9.96 -2.49 18.44
N MET A 449 -9.21 -2.89 17.40
CA MET A 449 -8.77 -4.28 17.26
C MET A 449 -7.75 -4.67 18.32
N TRP A 450 -6.88 -3.75 18.74
CA TRP A 450 -5.92 -4.02 19.79
C TRP A 450 -6.61 -4.22 21.16
N GLU A 451 -7.55 -3.33 21.50
CA GLU A 451 -8.38 -3.48 22.70
C GLU A 451 -9.16 -4.80 22.66
N PHE A 452 -9.71 -5.15 21.50
CA PHE A 452 -10.37 -6.44 21.30
C PHE A 452 -9.41 -7.60 21.55
N PHE A 453 -8.24 -7.63 20.92
CA PHE A 453 -7.25 -8.69 21.10
C PHE A 453 -6.81 -8.85 22.55
N GLN A 454 -6.59 -7.75 23.27
CA GLN A 454 -6.19 -7.80 24.68
C GLN A 454 -7.28 -8.34 25.61
N SER A 455 -8.54 -8.27 25.18
CA SER A 455 -9.66 -8.83 25.92
C SER A 455 -9.87 -10.33 25.67
N ILE A 456 -9.03 -10.98 24.85
CA ILE A 456 -9.10 -12.42 24.56
C ILE A 456 -8.10 -13.18 25.42
N SER A 457 -8.59 -14.23 26.10
CA SER A 457 -7.78 -15.27 26.71
C SER A 457 -7.85 -16.55 25.85
N LYS A 458 -6.70 -17.08 25.44
CA LYS A 458 -6.60 -18.35 24.71
C LYS A 458 -6.13 -19.49 25.59
#